data_AF-A0A368LAG8-F1
#
_entry.id   AF-A0A368LAG8-F1
#
_cell.length_a   1.000
_cell.length_b   1.000
_cell.length_c   1.000
_cell.angle_alpha   90.00
_cell.angle_beta   90.00
_cell.angle_gamma   90.00
#
_symmetry.space_group_name_H-M   'P 1'
#
loop_
_entity.id
_entity.type
_entity.pdbx_description
1 polymer ?
#
loop_
_entity_poly.entity_id
_entity_poly.type
_entity_poly.pdbx_seq_one_letter_code
_entity_poly.pdbx_strand_id
1 'polypeptide(L)'
;MSNVTRETADSSRSKRKNAGARAVRLTDLDEAFERYATPMANRDLIRAIYDSTDVDGIVGFGDYFQFKRRGGYPALEVHPGYTNGFRTEQDVTRRAGDSVPRWPSRRFHGAWGIDHPVDGGKSTARSTRTAGSAAKRPSRKAPAVPEKPKPVCMTCFLELPSTGVCSSCEG
;
A
#
# COMPACT_ATOMS: atom_id res chain seq x y z
N MET A 1 0.48 -28.99 16.61
CA MET A 1 1.24 -27.72 16.49
C MET A 1 2.03 -27.79 15.19
N SER A 2 1.41 -27.40 14.06
CA SER A 2 2.04 -27.55 12.75
C SER A 2 1.56 -26.42 11.84
N ASN A 3 2.33 -25.34 11.73
CA ASN A 3 2.07 -24.24 10.78
C ASN A 3 3.33 -23.91 9.95
N VAL A 4 4.21 -24.89 9.76
CA VAL A 4 5.27 -24.88 8.75
C VAL A 4 4.57 -25.09 7.40
N THR A 5 4.41 -24.05 6.58
CA THR A 5 4.22 -24.15 5.10
C THR A 5 3.87 -22.83 4.41
N ARG A 6 3.40 -21.79 5.11
CA ARG A 6 2.96 -20.54 4.44
C ARG A 6 4.02 -19.45 4.33
N GLU A 7 5.03 -19.44 5.20
CA GLU A 7 6.15 -18.47 5.20
C GLU A 7 7.02 -18.52 3.93
N THR A 8 7.09 -19.68 3.27
CA THR A 8 7.86 -19.83 2.03
C THR A 8 7.18 -19.22 0.81
N ALA A 9 5.87 -19.00 0.79
CA ALA A 9 5.12 -18.78 -0.46
C ALA A 9 5.20 -17.35 -1.05
N ASP A 10 5.21 -16.27 -0.24
CA ASP A 10 5.15 -14.88 -0.75
C ASP A 10 6.53 -14.20 -0.88
N SER A 11 7.48 -14.55 0.01
CA SER A 11 8.91 -14.29 -0.23
C SER A 11 9.38 -15.04 -1.46
N SER A 12 8.88 -16.27 -1.68
CA SER A 12 9.05 -16.93 -2.99
C SER A 12 8.32 -16.19 -4.12
N ARG A 13 7.24 -15.45 -3.89
CA ARG A 13 6.51 -14.75 -4.97
C ARG A 13 7.22 -13.50 -5.45
N SER A 14 7.76 -12.69 -4.53
CA SER A 14 8.60 -11.53 -4.86
C SER A 14 9.97 -11.98 -5.40
N LYS A 15 10.55 -13.02 -4.81
CA LYS A 15 11.77 -13.66 -5.32
C LYS A 15 11.56 -14.34 -6.69
N ARG A 16 10.38 -14.90 -6.98
CA ARG A 16 10.00 -15.46 -8.30
C ARG A 16 9.73 -14.37 -9.35
N LYS A 17 9.12 -13.24 -8.98
CA LYS A 17 8.90 -12.12 -9.93
C LYS A 17 10.20 -11.48 -10.40
N ASN A 18 11.17 -11.36 -9.49
CA ASN A 18 12.46 -10.72 -9.76
C ASN A 18 13.63 -11.72 -9.89
N ALA A 19 13.35 -13.03 -10.03
CA ALA A 19 14.37 -14.08 -10.13
C ALA A 19 15.36 -13.89 -11.30
N GLY A 20 15.02 -13.05 -12.28
CA GLY A 20 15.86 -12.72 -13.43
C GLY A 20 16.32 -11.26 -13.51
N ALA A 21 15.88 -10.37 -12.61
CA ALA A 21 16.31 -8.98 -12.63
C ALA A 21 17.68 -8.86 -11.98
N ARG A 22 18.72 -8.65 -12.78
CA ARG A 22 20.09 -8.43 -12.29
C ARG A 22 20.11 -7.19 -11.40
N ALA A 23 20.67 -7.31 -10.20
CA ALA A 23 20.89 -6.17 -9.33
C ALA A 23 21.83 -5.16 -10.02
N VAL A 24 21.44 -3.90 -10.04
CA VAL A 24 22.21 -2.81 -10.65
C VAL A 24 22.66 -1.86 -9.54
N ARG A 25 23.94 -1.53 -9.49
CA ARG A 25 24.41 -0.45 -8.60
C ARG A 25 24.07 0.88 -9.25
N LEU A 26 23.48 1.78 -8.47
CA LEU A 26 23.16 3.14 -8.90
C LEU A 26 24.19 4.07 -8.26
N THR A 27 24.62 5.07 -9.01
CA THR A 27 25.69 5.99 -8.64
C THR A 27 25.22 6.97 -7.59
N ASP A 28 24.00 7.48 -7.77
CA ASP A 28 23.39 8.46 -6.89
C ASP A 28 21.86 8.35 -6.86
N LEU A 29 21.23 9.22 -6.06
CA LEU A 29 19.79 9.21 -5.85
C LEU A 29 19.01 9.75 -7.04
N ASP A 30 19.59 10.67 -7.82
CA ASP A 30 18.92 11.23 -9.00
C ASP A 30 18.85 10.18 -10.12
N GLU A 31 19.91 9.39 -10.31
CA GLU A 31 19.91 8.21 -11.20
C GLU A 31 18.80 7.22 -10.80
N ALA A 32 18.61 6.98 -9.50
CA ALA A 32 17.51 6.15 -9.02
C ALA A 32 16.14 6.76 -9.35
N PHE A 33 15.95 8.06 -9.12
CA PHE A 33 14.68 8.72 -9.43
C PHE A 33 14.34 8.68 -10.92
N GLU A 34 15.32 8.86 -11.79
CA GLU A 34 15.15 8.76 -13.23
C GLU A 34 14.82 7.33 -13.67
N ARG A 35 15.64 6.36 -13.25
CA ARG A 35 15.48 4.95 -13.64
C ARG A 35 14.13 4.37 -13.24
N TYR A 36 13.62 4.75 -12.07
CA TYR A 36 12.36 4.24 -11.53
C TYR A 36 11.17 5.19 -11.76
N ALA A 37 11.34 6.24 -12.57
CA ALA A 37 10.30 7.23 -12.86
C ALA A 37 9.60 7.76 -11.58
N THR A 38 10.39 8.08 -10.56
CA THR A 38 9.86 8.44 -9.24
C THR A 38 9.13 9.80 -9.32
N PRO A 39 7.85 9.90 -8.89
CA PRO A 39 7.10 11.17 -8.88
C PRO A 39 7.75 12.21 -7.99
N MET A 40 7.71 13.51 -8.38
CA MET A 40 8.33 14.59 -7.60
C MET A 40 7.88 14.62 -6.13
N ALA A 41 6.57 14.45 -5.87
CA ALA A 41 6.04 14.39 -4.52
C ALA A 41 6.64 13.25 -3.66
N ASN A 42 7.09 12.15 -4.27
CA ASN A 42 7.78 11.08 -3.56
C ASN A 42 9.27 11.38 -3.39
N ARG A 43 9.90 12.09 -4.33
CA ARG A 43 11.33 12.41 -4.30
C ARG A 43 11.70 13.19 -3.04
N ASP A 44 10.90 14.16 -2.64
CA ASP A 44 11.18 14.97 -1.44
C ASP A 44 11.23 14.11 -0.18
N LEU A 45 10.25 13.22 0.00
CA LEU A 45 10.23 12.27 1.12
C LEU A 45 11.40 11.29 1.06
N ILE A 46 11.68 10.72 -0.12
CA ILE A 46 12.75 9.74 -0.29
C ILE A 46 14.12 10.38 -0.07
N ARG A 47 14.31 11.64 -0.50
CA ARG A 47 15.54 12.40 -0.26
C ARG A 47 15.73 12.68 1.24
N ALA A 48 14.69 13.10 1.96
CA ALA A 48 14.78 13.26 3.42
C ALA A 48 15.16 11.95 4.15
N ILE A 49 14.62 10.80 3.70
CA ILE A 49 14.99 9.48 4.24
C ILE A 49 16.45 9.14 3.91
N TYR A 50 16.89 9.44 2.68
CA TYR A 50 18.26 9.22 2.25
C TYR A 50 19.24 10.06 3.09
N ASP A 51 19.01 11.37 3.20
CA ASP A 51 19.89 12.31 3.92
C ASP A 51 19.98 12.01 5.43
N SER A 52 18.89 11.52 6.02
CA SER A 52 18.85 11.11 7.44
C SER A 52 19.35 9.68 7.69
N THR A 53 19.72 8.95 6.64
CA THR A 53 20.21 7.58 6.73
C THR A 53 21.69 7.52 6.36
N ASP A 54 22.47 6.78 7.16
CA ASP A 54 23.86 6.46 6.82
C ASP A 54 23.87 5.40 5.70
N VAL A 55 23.70 5.86 4.45
CA VAL A 55 23.62 5.04 3.25
C VAL A 55 25.03 4.76 2.72
N ASP A 56 25.36 3.47 2.62
CA ASP A 56 26.62 2.96 2.07
C ASP A 56 26.54 2.70 0.56
N GLY A 57 25.33 2.63 0.00
CA GLY A 57 25.12 2.55 -1.44
C GLY A 57 23.67 2.32 -1.84
N ILE A 58 23.40 2.50 -3.13
CA ILE A 58 22.08 2.33 -3.73
C ILE A 58 22.09 1.16 -4.71
N VAL A 59 21.15 0.23 -4.56
CA VAL A 59 21.06 -0.96 -5.42
C VAL A 59 19.65 -1.09 -5.99
N GLY A 60 19.55 -1.04 -7.30
CA GLY A 60 18.33 -1.22 -8.07
C GLY A 60 17.99 -2.68 -8.37
N PHE A 61 16.69 -2.97 -8.37
CA PHE A 61 16.06 -4.23 -8.77
C PHE A 61 14.96 -3.95 -9.81
N GLY A 62 14.18 -4.96 -10.22
CA GLY A 62 13.19 -4.85 -11.29
C GLY A 62 12.30 -3.60 -11.22
N ASP A 63 11.61 -3.39 -10.10
CA ASP A 63 10.62 -2.33 -9.89
C ASP A 63 10.83 -1.48 -8.63
N TYR A 64 11.94 -1.68 -7.93
CA TYR A 64 12.29 -0.97 -6.70
C TYR A 64 13.81 -0.84 -6.57
N PHE A 65 14.27 -0.01 -5.64
CA PHE A 65 15.68 0.06 -5.26
C PHE A 65 15.84 0.01 -3.75
N GLN A 66 17.06 -0.22 -3.30
CA GLN A 66 17.41 -0.35 -1.90
C GLN A 66 18.47 0.66 -1.49
N PHE A 67 18.29 1.26 -0.31
CA PHE A 67 19.38 1.91 0.42
C PHE A 67 20.08 0.89 1.30
N LYS A 68 21.33 0.57 0.96
CA LYS A 68 22.20 -0.24 1.81
C LYS A 68 22.66 0.65 2.96
N ARG A 69 22.31 0.27 4.19
CA ARG A 69 22.71 1.02 5.39
C ARG A 69 24.06 0.51 5.87
N ARG A 70 24.94 1.42 6.27
CA ARG A 70 26.20 1.09 6.92
C ARG A 70 25.94 0.42 8.28
N GLY A 71 26.85 -0.42 8.76
CA GLY A 71 26.75 -1.04 10.09
C GLY A 71 25.82 -2.26 10.17
N GLY A 72 25.47 -2.88 9.04
CA GLY A 72 24.76 -4.18 9.02
C GLY A 72 23.26 -4.09 9.30
N TYR A 73 22.66 -2.89 9.32
CA TYR A 73 21.22 -2.75 9.41
C TYR A 73 20.52 -3.28 8.14
N PRO A 74 19.26 -3.76 8.24
CA PRO A 74 18.49 -4.16 7.06
C PRO A 74 18.47 -3.05 6.01
N ALA A 75 18.50 -3.38 4.72
CA ALA A 75 18.35 -2.36 3.70
C ALA A 75 16.95 -1.71 3.76
N LEU A 76 16.83 -0.42 3.44
CA LEU A 76 15.53 0.19 3.21
C LEU A 76 15.13 -0.07 1.76
N GLU A 77 13.96 -0.65 1.53
CA GLU A 77 13.43 -0.90 0.19
C GLU A 77 12.47 0.22 -0.21
N VAL A 78 12.79 0.91 -1.30
CA VAL A 78 12.00 2.02 -1.85
C VAL A 78 11.21 1.50 -3.04
N HIS A 79 9.93 1.25 -2.80
CA HIS A 79 8.95 0.84 -3.81
C HIS A 79 8.21 2.07 -4.36
N PRO A 80 7.50 1.98 -5.51
CA PRO A 80 6.86 3.15 -6.12
C PRO A 80 5.83 3.91 -5.26
N GLY A 81 5.29 3.29 -4.21
CA GLY A 81 4.31 3.90 -3.31
C GLY A 81 4.58 3.70 -1.82
N TYR A 82 5.71 3.09 -1.44
CA TYR A 82 6.03 2.87 -0.03
C TYR A 82 7.53 2.60 0.18
N THR A 83 8.02 2.91 1.37
CA THR A 83 9.36 2.48 1.83
C THR A 83 9.21 1.50 2.99
N ASN A 84 9.99 0.42 2.99
CA ASN A 84 9.97 -0.61 4.04
C ASN A 84 11.38 -0.93 4.55
N GLY A 85 11.50 -1.63 5.68
CA GLY A 85 12.79 -2.07 6.24
C GLY A 85 13.28 -1.24 7.43
N PHE A 86 12.47 -0.31 7.93
CA PHE A 86 12.76 0.43 9.16
C PHE A 86 12.75 -0.53 10.36
N ARG A 87 13.65 -0.34 11.33
CA ARG A 87 13.79 -1.30 12.45
C ARG A 87 12.70 -1.14 13.51
N THR A 88 12.23 0.09 13.70
CA THR A 88 11.22 0.44 14.70
C THR A 88 10.35 1.56 14.18
N GLU A 89 9.23 1.81 14.86
CA GLU A 89 8.41 2.98 14.57
C GLU A 89 9.16 4.30 14.80
N GLN A 90 10.01 4.38 15.83
CA GLN A 90 10.86 5.55 16.07
C GLN A 90 11.92 5.74 14.98
N ASP A 91 12.39 4.66 14.36
CA ASP A 91 13.28 4.72 13.18
C ASP A 91 12.58 5.43 12.01
N VAL A 92 11.28 5.16 11.84
CA VAL A 92 10.43 5.87 10.86
C VAL A 92 10.32 7.35 11.20
N THR A 93 9.87 7.70 12.41
CA THR A 93 9.70 9.12 12.81
C THR A 93 10.98 9.93 12.61
N ARG A 94 12.14 9.37 12.98
CA ARG A 94 13.44 10.04 12.84
C ARG A 94 13.81 10.36 11.39
N ARG A 95 13.40 9.50 10.44
CA ARG A 95 13.86 9.55 9.03
C ARG A 95 12.85 10.17 8.08
N ALA A 96 11.57 9.91 8.32
CA ALA A 96 10.48 10.29 7.44
C ALA A 96 9.55 11.36 8.06
N GLY A 97 9.76 11.71 9.33
CA GLY A 97 8.89 12.60 10.09
C GLY A 97 7.60 11.93 10.56
N ASP A 98 6.79 12.68 11.30
CA ASP A 98 5.54 12.18 11.89
C ASP A 98 4.31 12.35 10.99
N SER A 99 4.43 13.07 9.88
CA SER A 99 3.32 13.40 8.98
C SER A 99 2.95 12.27 8.01
N VAL A 100 3.77 11.22 7.90
CA VAL A 100 3.54 10.12 6.97
C VAL A 100 2.84 8.91 7.63
N PRO A 101 1.88 8.26 6.94
CA PRO A 101 1.30 7.01 7.43
C PRO A 101 2.37 5.93 7.60
N ARG A 102 2.39 5.30 8.78
CA ARG A 102 3.35 4.27 9.18
C ARG A 102 2.64 2.99 9.58
N TRP A 103 3.27 1.85 9.31
CA TRP A 103 2.67 0.55 9.58
C TRP A 103 3.72 -0.51 9.88
N PRO A 104 3.42 -1.48 10.77
CA PRO A 104 4.29 -2.63 10.97
C PRO A 104 4.27 -3.52 9.71
N SER A 105 5.45 -3.93 9.27
CA SER A 105 5.60 -4.74 8.08
C SER A 105 5.13 -6.16 8.31
N ARG A 106 4.22 -6.61 7.43
CA ARG A 106 3.76 -8.00 7.39
C ARG A 106 4.71 -8.91 6.62
N ARG A 107 5.58 -8.34 5.79
CA ARG A 107 6.51 -9.07 4.89
C ARG A 107 7.92 -9.16 5.43
N PHE A 108 8.32 -8.18 6.23
CA PHE A 108 9.58 -8.16 6.93
C PHE A 108 9.27 -8.13 8.43
N HIS A 109 9.22 -9.30 9.07
CA HIS A 109 8.86 -9.41 10.47
C HIS A 109 9.75 -8.53 11.36
N GLY A 110 9.12 -7.73 12.22
CA GLY A 110 9.82 -6.77 13.08
C GLY A 110 10.23 -5.47 12.39
N ALA A 111 10.04 -5.34 11.08
CA ALA A 111 10.28 -4.10 10.37
C ALA A 111 9.03 -3.21 10.33
N TRP A 112 9.24 -1.95 9.99
CA TRP A 112 8.22 -0.94 9.76
C TRP A 112 8.31 -0.40 8.33
N GLY A 113 7.20 0.12 7.84
CA GLY A 113 7.10 0.78 6.55
C GLY A 113 6.29 2.07 6.64
N ILE A 114 6.41 2.88 5.59
CA ILE A 114 5.65 4.10 5.37
C ILE A 114 5.03 4.08 3.98
N ASP A 115 3.90 4.76 3.82
CA ASP A 115 3.33 5.04 2.50
C ASP A 115 3.97 6.32 1.92
N HIS A 116 4.21 6.34 0.61
CA HIS A 116 4.61 7.55 -0.09
C HIS A 116 3.41 8.46 -0.37
N PRO A 117 3.60 9.76 -0.64
CA PRO A 117 2.50 10.67 -0.97
C PRO A 117 1.73 10.26 -2.23
N VAL A 118 2.40 9.66 -3.21
CA VAL A 118 1.79 9.19 -4.47
C VAL A 118 2.11 7.72 -4.70
N ASP A 119 1.08 6.94 -5.00
CA ASP A 119 1.23 5.54 -5.41
C ASP A 119 1.70 5.45 -6.87
N GLY A 120 3.01 5.51 -7.15
CA GLY A 120 3.66 5.02 -8.38
C GLY A 120 3.01 5.26 -9.76
N GLY A 121 2.18 6.31 -9.93
CA GLY A 121 1.43 6.58 -11.16
C GLY A 121 -0.02 6.06 -11.22
N LYS A 122 -0.56 5.47 -10.15
CA LYS A 122 -2.00 5.24 -9.99
C LYS A 122 -2.47 6.02 -8.76
N SER A 123 -3.11 7.16 -8.99
CA SER A 123 -3.86 7.85 -7.94
C SER A 123 -4.93 6.90 -7.41
N THR A 124 -4.62 6.20 -6.32
CA THR A 124 -5.62 5.57 -5.48
C THR A 124 -5.36 6.07 -4.09
N ALA A 125 -6.35 6.72 -3.49
CA ALA A 125 -6.35 7.03 -2.08
C ALA A 125 -6.19 5.73 -1.28
N ARG A 126 -4.95 5.30 -1.01
CA ARG A 126 -4.65 4.24 -0.04
C ARG A 126 -4.47 4.88 1.34
N SER A 127 -5.49 5.60 1.78
CA SER A 127 -5.55 6.06 3.18
C SER A 127 -5.84 4.87 4.10
N THR A 128 -5.01 4.74 5.12
CA THR A 128 -5.13 3.88 6.32
C THR A 128 -5.06 2.36 6.10
N ARG A 129 -3.83 1.82 6.12
CA ARG A 129 -3.57 0.45 6.63
C ARG A 129 -3.08 0.53 8.08
N THR A 130 -3.97 0.87 8.99
CA THR A 130 -3.74 0.69 10.44
C THR A 130 -3.79 -0.79 10.76
N ALA A 131 -2.71 -1.35 11.28
CA ALA A 131 -2.67 -2.72 11.76
C ALA A 131 -3.09 -2.77 13.24
N GLY A 132 -4.11 -3.56 13.55
CA GLY A 132 -4.24 -4.23 14.85
C GLY A 132 -5.47 -3.90 15.69
N SER A 133 -6.55 -4.66 15.52
CA SER A 133 -7.30 -5.28 16.62
C SER A 133 -8.26 -6.32 16.04
N ALA A 134 -8.09 -7.57 16.45
CA ALA A 134 -9.07 -8.61 16.21
C ALA A 134 -10.34 -8.24 17.00
N ALA A 135 -11.36 -7.73 16.32
CA ALA A 135 -12.70 -7.61 16.84
C ALA A 135 -13.71 -7.74 15.70
N LYS A 136 -14.76 -8.51 15.98
CA LYS A 136 -15.79 -9.00 15.07
C LYS A 136 -16.25 -7.94 14.06
N ARG A 137 -16.19 -8.33 12.79
CA ARG A 137 -16.82 -7.73 11.60
C ARG A 137 -18.16 -7.04 11.93
N PRO A 138 -18.26 -5.70 11.84
CA PRO A 138 -19.50 -5.02 11.53
C PRO A 138 -19.44 -4.50 10.09
N SER A 139 -20.57 -4.64 9.42
CA SER A 139 -20.78 -4.32 8.02
C SER A 139 -20.41 -2.87 7.67
N ARG A 140 -19.84 -2.70 6.48
CA ARG A 140 -19.40 -1.44 5.89
C ARG A 140 -20.59 -0.48 5.79
N LYS A 141 -20.47 0.73 6.36
CA LYS A 141 -21.33 1.86 5.97
C LYS A 141 -21.14 2.12 4.46
N ALA A 142 -22.27 2.22 3.76
CA ALA A 142 -22.39 2.28 2.32
C ALA A 142 -21.91 3.64 1.73
N PRO A 143 -21.40 3.65 0.48
CA PRO A 143 -21.19 4.87 -0.29
C PRO A 143 -22.53 5.41 -0.84
N ALA A 144 -22.49 6.66 -1.32
CA ALA A 144 -23.59 7.48 -1.84
C ALA A 144 -24.70 6.70 -2.56
N VAL A 145 -25.95 6.98 -2.15
CA VAL A 145 -27.18 6.35 -2.63
C VAL A 145 -27.34 6.60 -4.12
N PRO A 146 -27.28 5.55 -4.98
CA PRO A 146 -27.90 5.63 -6.30
C PRO A 146 -29.41 5.66 -6.09
N GLU A 147 -30.08 6.61 -6.73
CA GLU A 147 -31.55 6.72 -6.73
C GLU A 147 -32.15 5.36 -7.10
N LYS A 148 -32.92 4.76 -6.17
CA LYS A 148 -33.49 3.43 -6.35
C LYS A 148 -34.50 3.50 -7.50
N PRO A 149 -34.42 2.62 -8.52
CA PRO A 149 -35.48 2.55 -9.52
C PRO A 149 -36.81 2.25 -8.82
N LYS A 150 -37.87 2.95 -9.22
CA LYS A 150 -39.19 2.79 -8.60
C LYS A 150 -39.65 1.33 -8.75
N PRO A 151 -40.25 0.74 -7.70
CA PRO A 151 -40.80 -0.60 -7.80
C PRO A 151 -41.90 -0.63 -8.86
N VAL A 152 -42.00 -1.74 -9.60
CA VAL A 152 -43.01 -1.95 -10.64
C VAL A 152 -43.84 -3.18 -10.24
N CYS A 153 -45.16 -3.10 -10.42
CA CYS A 153 -46.07 -4.20 -10.13
C CYS A 153 -45.78 -5.37 -11.07
N MET A 154 -45.54 -6.57 -10.53
CA MET A 154 -45.23 -7.76 -11.35
C MET A 154 -46.47 -8.34 -12.07
N THR A 155 -47.67 -7.85 -11.74
CA THR A 155 -48.94 -8.35 -12.31
C THR A 155 -49.39 -7.53 -13.51
N CYS A 156 -49.30 -6.20 -13.44
CA CYS A 156 -49.73 -5.29 -14.51
C CYS A 156 -48.63 -4.38 -15.05
N PHE A 157 -47.40 -4.48 -14.52
CA PHE A 157 -46.22 -3.73 -14.95
C PHE A 157 -46.30 -2.19 -14.81
N LEU A 158 -47.24 -1.66 -14.02
CA LEU A 158 -47.26 -0.24 -13.65
C LEU A 158 -46.29 0.09 -12.50
N GLU A 159 -45.75 1.31 -12.50
CA GLU A 159 -44.96 1.84 -11.39
C GLU A 159 -45.81 1.85 -10.10
N LEU A 160 -45.28 1.24 -9.04
CA LEU A 160 -45.93 1.18 -7.73
C LEU A 160 -45.72 2.50 -6.98
N PRO A 161 -46.75 2.99 -6.26
CA PRO A 161 -46.58 4.07 -5.29
C PRO A 161 -45.68 3.60 -4.13
N SER A 162 -45.16 4.54 -3.35
CA SER A 162 -44.28 4.26 -2.20
C SER A 162 -44.90 3.36 -1.13
N THR A 163 -46.22 3.15 -1.15
CA THR A 163 -46.94 2.22 -0.27
C THR A 163 -46.73 0.75 -0.66
N GLY A 164 -46.27 0.47 -1.89
CA GLY A 164 -45.97 -0.89 -2.37
C GLY A 164 -47.20 -1.71 -2.79
N VAL A 165 -48.40 -1.13 -2.75
CA VAL A 165 -49.67 -1.78 -3.12
C VAL A 165 -50.18 -1.24 -4.45
N CYS A 166 -50.58 -2.14 -5.36
CA CYS A 166 -51.12 -1.76 -6.67
C CYS A 166 -52.63 -1.54 -6.59
N SER A 167 -53.07 -0.29 -6.65
CA SER A 167 -54.50 0.07 -6.62
C SER A 167 -55.32 -0.49 -7.78
N SER A 168 -54.68 -0.97 -8.86
CA SER A 168 -55.36 -1.54 -10.03
C SER A 168 -55.52 -3.06 -9.98
N CYS A 169 -54.88 -3.75 -9.02
CA CYS A 169 -54.95 -5.21 -8.88
C CYS A 169 -55.56 -5.68 -7.53
N GLU A 170 -55.82 -4.76 -6.59
CA GLU A 170 -56.57 -5.04 -5.35
C GLU A 170 -58.08 -4.77 -5.50
N GLY A 171 -58.65 -5.10 -6.65
CA GLY A 171 -60.09 -5.08 -6.94
C GLY A 171 -60.59 -6.47 -7.28
#